data_AF-A0A7W0HJC5-F1
#
_entry.id   AF-A0A7W0HJC5-F1
#
_cell.length_a   1.000
_cell.length_b   1.000
_cell.length_c   1.000
_cell.angle_alpha   90.00
_cell.angle_beta   90.00
_cell.angle_gamma   90.00
#
_symmetry.space_group_name_H-M   'P 1'
#
loop_
_entity.id
_entity.type
_entity.pdbx_description
1 polymer ?
#
loop_
_entity_poly.entity_id
_entity_poly.type
_entity_poly.pdbx_seq_one_letter_code
_entity_poly.pdbx_strand_id
1 'polypeptide(L)'
;MNPENASNLPALVWDAGVVISATIMALAVIAGYLIYLFILQKKFFEACREEKQMGLYFQSPAGLPNGTVRSILALVIVTISILLIVPMAFTENLQFPESLSAVLGTVLGFYFGSRTGTKEQEKVLGDQMKTIQGERDRVVHDKEQSEALTLITRIGKGIALSRAVIDLLPEKERASGRRIIEKLENGMDTAKTLLGTGNMEAARNKAAEVFDLFREANPARGIVAKAIHAFSRTLGGVLPPVAIITAVAGIGVKLSGVAYQKWKARILHLPFPPSVLPLEVVDANTGLVVFLNSPRFKETFLPELQANDRDFVQSAVHEFLRTEETESLWKRYRERFDSREDFEAGLDEFRRNAAALELGQEIDPEWAADFGGIEKLTAAIDRLHADDAARASLDELVMVVEGLHRKGEPVQSIFSKILKEVAP
;
A
#
# COMPACT_ATOMS: atom_id res chain seq x y z
N MET A 1 -36.81 50.07 15.70
CA MET A 1 -35.86 49.27 16.51
C MET A 1 -36.59 48.04 17.00
N ASN A 2 -35.97 46.87 16.85
CA ASN A 2 -36.28 45.63 17.60
C ASN A 2 -35.75 45.76 19.05
N PRO A 3 -35.92 44.79 19.99
CA PRO A 3 -36.36 43.38 19.83
C PRO A 3 -37.60 43.04 20.72
N GLU A 4 -37.98 41.80 21.09
CA GLU A 4 -37.41 40.44 20.96
C GLU A 4 -38.54 39.35 20.91
N ASN A 5 -38.17 38.06 20.99
CA ASN A 5 -39.05 36.89 20.99
C ASN A 5 -39.43 36.41 22.40
N ALA A 6 -40.64 35.84 22.55
CA ALA A 6 -40.95 34.86 23.58
C ALA A 6 -41.89 33.77 23.03
N SER A 7 -41.38 32.54 23.03
CA SER A 7 -41.99 31.29 22.58
C SER A 7 -43.41 31.02 23.08
N ASN A 8 -44.28 30.53 22.18
CA ASN A 8 -45.44 29.70 22.54
C ASN A 8 -45.68 28.64 21.44
N LEU A 9 -44.87 27.57 21.45
CA LEU A 9 -45.21 26.30 20.82
C LEU A 9 -46.14 25.54 21.78
N PRO A 10 -47.29 24.99 21.33
CA PRO A 10 -48.08 24.10 22.17
C PRO A 10 -47.26 22.84 22.44
N ALA A 11 -46.90 22.63 23.71
CA ALA A 11 -46.18 21.44 24.12
C ALA A 11 -47.04 20.20 23.88
N LEU A 12 -46.54 19.29 23.06
CA LEU A 12 -47.15 18.00 22.77
C LEU A 12 -46.93 17.08 23.99
N VAL A 13 -47.72 17.30 25.06
CA VAL A 13 -47.63 16.49 26.29
C VAL A 13 -48.35 15.16 26.07
N TRP A 14 -47.63 14.21 25.49
CA TRP A 14 -48.01 12.80 25.60
C TRP A 14 -47.96 12.40 27.07
N ASP A 15 -48.93 11.60 27.52
CA ASP A 15 -48.87 11.00 28.85
C ASP A 15 -47.60 10.13 28.93
N ALA A 16 -46.73 10.41 29.91
CA ALA A 16 -45.33 9.95 29.87
C ALA A 16 -45.23 8.42 29.83
N GLY A 17 -46.19 7.71 30.45
CA GLY A 17 -46.30 6.25 30.39
C GLY A 17 -46.55 5.69 28.98
N VAL A 18 -47.25 6.44 28.11
CA VAL A 18 -47.51 6.02 26.72
C VAL A 18 -46.24 6.11 25.89
N VAL A 19 -45.48 7.21 26.00
CA VAL A 19 -44.20 7.35 25.28
C VAL A 19 -43.18 6.32 25.76
N ILE A 20 -43.08 6.11 27.07
CA ILE A 20 -42.17 5.13 27.66
C ILE A 20 -42.55 3.71 27.20
N SER A 21 -43.83 3.33 27.24
CA SER A 21 -44.26 1.99 26.79
C SER A 21 -44.06 1.78 25.28
N ALA A 22 -44.38 2.76 24.43
CA ALA A 22 -44.12 2.71 22.99
C ALA A 22 -42.60 2.61 22.68
N THR A 23 -41.76 3.34 23.42
CA THR A 23 -40.30 3.29 23.26
C THR A 23 -39.73 1.94 23.67
N ILE A 24 -40.17 1.38 24.80
CA ILE A 24 -39.78 0.03 25.26
C ILE A 24 -40.21 -1.03 24.23
N MET A 25 -41.43 -0.94 23.70
CA MET A 25 -41.93 -1.87 22.69
C MET A 25 -41.16 -1.77 21.37
N ALA A 26 -40.84 -0.56 20.91
CA ALA A 26 -40.00 -0.35 19.72
C ALA A 26 -38.58 -0.94 19.91
N LEU A 27 -37.97 -0.74 21.08
CA LEU A 27 -36.66 -1.32 21.42
C LEU A 27 -36.72 -2.86 21.47
N ALA A 28 -37.77 -3.45 22.04
CA ALA A 28 -37.97 -4.89 22.07
C ALA A 28 -38.12 -5.48 20.65
N VAL A 29 -38.86 -4.80 19.76
CA VAL A 29 -39.00 -5.18 18.35
C VAL A 29 -37.65 -5.12 17.62
N ILE A 30 -36.88 -4.04 17.78
CA ILE A 30 -35.54 -3.91 17.20
C ILE A 30 -34.60 -5.01 17.72
N ALA A 31 -34.60 -5.28 19.03
CA ALA A 31 -33.81 -6.36 19.63
C ALA A 31 -34.19 -7.73 19.05
N GLY A 32 -35.49 -7.99 18.84
CA GLY A 32 -35.98 -9.20 18.16
C GLY A 32 -35.41 -9.38 16.76
N TYR A 33 -35.37 -8.31 15.94
CA TYR A 33 -34.77 -8.37 14.61
C TYR A 33 -33.25 -8.56 14.63
N LEU A 34 -32.53 -7.99 15.61
CA LEU A 34 -31.09 -8.21 15.79
C LEU A 34 -30.79 -9.66 16.20
N ILE A 35 -31.59 -10.25 17.09
CA ILE A 35 -31.48 -11.67 17.47
C ILE A 35 -31.77 -12.57 16.25
N TYR A 36 -32.78 -12.24 15.44
CA TYR A 36 -33.11 -12.97 14.23
C TYR A 36 -31.99 -12.91 13.17
N LEU A 37 -31.39 -11.74 12.96
CA LEU A 37 -30.20 -11.56 12.11
C LEU A 37 -29.03 -12.44 12.57
N PHE A 38 -28.75 -12.47 13.88
CA PHE A 38 -27.67 -13.30 14.44
C PHE A 38 -27.92 -14.80 14.25
N ILE A 39 -29.16 -15.27 14.43
CA ILE A 39 -29.54 -16.67 14.18
C ILE A 39 -29.39 -17.03 12.69
N LEU A 40 -29.81 -16.13 11.78
CA LEU A 40 -29.63 -16.34 10.34
C LEU A 40 -28.16 -16.37 9.94
N GLN A 41 -27.33 -15.48 10.48
CA GLN A 41 -25.89 -15.42 10.21
C GLN A 41 -25.22 -16.73 10.61
N LYS A 42 -25.56 -17.27 11.80
CA LYS A 42 -25.05 -18.56 12.28
C LYS A 42 -25.45 -19.71 11.37
N LYS A 43 -26.73 -19.81 10.98
CA LYS A 43 -27.21 -20.87 10.08
C LYS A 43 -26.60 -20.78 8.68
N PHE A 44 -26.41 -19.56 8.15
CA PHE A 44 -25.77 -19.35 6.86
C PHE A 44 -24.29 -19.71 6.89
N PHE A 45 -23.57 -19.37 7.97
CA PHE A 45 -22.20 -19.81 8.18
C PHE A 45 -22.07 -21.34 8.27
N GLU A 46 -22.98 -22.01 9.00
CA GLU A 46 -23.01 -23.48 9.09
C GLU A 46 -23.22 -24.11 7.71
N ALA A 47 -24.19 -23.63 6.92
CA ALA A 47 -24.43 -24.11 5.56
C ALA A 47 -23.25 -23.87 4.60
N CYS A 48 -22.67 -22.67 4.57
CA CYS A 48 -21.50 -22.37 3.74
C CYS A 48 -20.26 -23.19 4.13
N ARG A 49 -20.14 -23.60 5.40
CA ARG A 49 -19.07 -24.47 5.89
C ARG A 49 -19.26 -25.92 5.45
N GLU A 50 -20.50 -26.42 5.45
CA GLU A 50 -20.82 -27.78 4.97
C GLU A 50 -20.61 -27.91 3.46
N GLU A 51 -21.03 -26.92 2.66
CA GLU A 51 -20.85 -26.92 1.20
C GLU A 51 -19.44 -26.49 0.73
N LYS A 52 -18.53 -26.18 1.66
CA LYS A 52 -17.16 -25.68 1.40
C LYS A 52 -17.08 -24.36 0.61
N GLN A 53 -18.19 -23.63 0.44
CA GLN A 53 -18.25 -22.37 -0.31
C GLN A 53 -17.98 -21.14 0.57
N MET A 54 -16.89 -21.16 1.35
CA MET A 54 -16.54 -20.08 2.28
C MET A 54 -16.36 -18.70 1.61
N GLY A 55 -15.98 -18.67 0.32
CA GLY A 55 -15.89 -17.43 -0.45
C GLY A 55 -17.21 -16.65 -0.56
N LEU A 56 -18.35 -17.36 -0.62
CA LEU A 56 -19.66 -16.74 -0.69
C LEU A 56 -20.04 -16.04 0.63
N TYR A 57 -19.61 -16.60 1.77
CA TYR A 57 -19.82 -16.00 3.09
C TYR A 57 -19.05 -14.67 3.25
N PHE A 58 -17.77 -14.63 2.85
CA PHE A 58 -16.94 -13.42 2.94
C PHE A 58 -17.33 -12.31 1.95
N GLN A 59 -17.95 -12.66 0.82
CA GLN A 59 -18.49 -11.70 -0.15
C GLN A 59 -19.89 -11.19 0.23
N SER A 60 -20.55 -11.83 1.20
CA SER A 60 -21.92 -11.50 1.60
C SER A 60 -21.95 -10.41 2.69
N PRO A 61 -22.75 -9.34 2.53
CA PRO A 61 -22.78 -8.23 3.50
C PRO A 61 -23.25 -8.72 4.88
N ALA A 62 -22.46 -8.43 5.91
CA ALA A 62 -22.64 -8.91 7.29
C ALA A 62 -22.71 -10.45 7.44
N GLY A 63 -22.18 -11.22 6.49
CA GLY A 63 -22.25 -12.69 6.54
C GLY A 63 -23.68 -13.24 6.42
N LEU A 64 -24.53 -12.56 5.65
CA LEU A 64 -25.94 -12.91 5.44
C LEU A 64 -26.28 -12.94 3.94
N PRO A 65 -27.22 -13.79 3.50
CA PRO A 65 -27.59 -13.89 2.08
C PRO A 65 -27.92 -12.54 1.44
N ASN A 66 -27.51 -12.37 0.18
CA ASN A 66 -27.73 -11.12 -0.55
C ASN A 66 -29.22 -10.72 -0.56
N GLY A 67 -29.49 -9.50 -0.09
CA GLY A 67 -30.85 -8.96 0.08
C GLY A 67 -31.45 -9.11 1.48
N THR A 68 -30.98 -10.04 2.33
CA THR A 68 -31.55 -10.27 3.68
C THR A 68 -31.50 -9.02 4.55
N VAL A 69 -30.35 -8.33 4.60
CA VAL A 69 -30.19 -7.07 5.36
C VAL A 69 -31.15 -5.99 4.86
N ARG A 70 -31.38 -5.90 3.54
CA ARG A 70 -32.28 -4.92 2.92
C ARG A 70 -33.74 -5.21 3.28
N SER A 71 -34.16 -6.46 3.20
CA SER A 71 -35.52 -6.89 3.54
C SER A 71 -35.83 -6.68 5.02
N ILE A 72 -34.87 -6.95 5.92
CA ILE A 72 -35.05 -6.73 7.36
C ILE A 72 -35.10 -5.24 7.69
N LEU A 73 -34.28 -4.39 7.06
CA LEU A 73 -34.39 -2.93 7.20
C LEU A 73 -35.76 -2.41 6.75
N ALA A 74 -36.26 -2.84 5.59
CA ALA A 74 -37.59 -2.45 5.11
C ALA A 74 -38.71 -2.90 6.07
N LEU A 75 -38.61 -4.11 6.60
CA LEU A 75 -39.60 -4.67 7.51
C LEU A 75 -39.56 -3.99 8.88
N VAL A 76 -38.38 -3.64 9.40
CA VAL A 76 -38.21 -2.81 10.62
C VAL A 76 -38.86 -1.44 10.44
N ILE A 77 -38.62 -0.76 9.30
CA ILE A 77 -39.23 0.55 9.02
C ILE A 77 -40.76 0.44 9.01
N VAL A 78 -41.33 -0.53 8.28
CA VAL A 78 -42.78 -0.75 8.23
C VAL A 78 -43.36 -1.08 9.61
N THR A 79 -42.72 -1.98 10.36
CA THR A 79 -43.19 -2.37 11.70
C THR A 79 -43.16 -1.19 12.68
N ILE A 80 -42.08 -0.40 12.72
CA ILE A 80 -42.00 0.79 13.57
C ILE A 80 -43.04 1.84 13.15
N SER A 81 -43.24 2.06 11.84
CA SER A 81 -44.25 3.00 11.36
C SER A 81 -45.67 2.57 11.73
N ILE A 82 -46.01 1.28 11.63
CA ILE A 82 -47.29 0.75 12.13
C ILE A 82 -47.39 0.93 13.65
N LEU A 83 -46.32 0.64 14.40
CA LEU A 83 -46.26 0.80 15.86
C LEU A 83 -46.51 2.24 16.31
N LEU A 84 -46.15 3.22 15.49
CA LEU A 84 -46.37 4.66 15.73
C LEU A 84 -47.74 5.15 15.22
N ILE A 85 -48.24 4.59 14.11
CA ILE A 85 -49.55 4.93 13.54
C ILE A 85 -50.70 4.43 14.42
N VAL A 86 -50.62 3.21 14.96
CA VAL A 86 -51.69 2.61 15.77
C VAL A 86 -52.09 3.49 16.98
N PRO A 87 -51.19 3.92 17.88
CA PRO A 87 -51.58 4.82 18.98
C PRO A 87 -52.01 6.20 18.50
N MET A 88 -51.45 6.70 17.38
CA MET A 88 -51.81 8.00 16.80
C MET A 88 -53.23 8.02 16.21
N ALA A 89 -53.70 6.88 15.67
CA ALA A 89 -55.05 6.72 15.13
C ALA A 89 -56.16 6.71 16.21
N PHE A 90 -55.82 6.48 17.48
CA PHE A 90 -56.74 6.59 18.62
C PHE A 90 -56.73 7.99 19.28
N THR A 91 -56.00 8.96 18.73
CA THR A 91 -55.95 10.34 19.20
C THR A 91 -56.38 11.31 18.10
N GLU A 92 -57.54 11.95 18.25
CA GLU A 92 -58.26 12.67 17.18
C GLU A 92 -57.54 13.89 16.56
N ASN A 93 -56.36 14.29 17.05
CA ASN A 93 -55.71 15.57 16.72
C ASN A 93 -54.24 15.47 16.24
N LEU A 94 -53.75 14.31 15.79
CA LEU A 94 -52.42 14.21 15.15
C LEU A 94 -52.50 13.91 13.64
N GLN A 95 -51.98 14.84 12.85
CA GLN A 95 -51.66 14.60 11.44
C GLN A 95 -50.29 13.92 11.34
N PHE A 96 -50.20 12.81 10.61
CA PHE A 96 -48.93 12.10 10.40
C PHE A 96 -47.96 12.97 9.57
N PRO A 97 -46.70 13.16 9.98
CA PRO A 97 -45.77 14.05 9.28
C PRO A 97 -45.57 13.66 7.81
N GLU A 98 -45.79 14.61 6.90
CA GLU A 98 -45.75 14.41 5.45
C GLU A 98 -44.39 13.87 4.97
N SER A 99 -43.29 14.25 5.64
CA SER A 99 -41.94 13.73 5.41
C SER A 99 -41.80 12.24 5.74
N LEU A 100 -42.45 11.74 6.79
CA LEU A 100 -42.49 10.31 7.11
C LEU A 100 -43.39 9.56 6.13
N SER A 101 -44.50 10.15 5.69
CA SER A 101 -45.35 9.58 4.62
C SER A 101 -44.58 9.44 3.32
N ALA A 102 -43.80 10.45 2.94
CA ALA A 102 -42.95 10.43 1.76
C ALA A 102 -41.89 9.31 1.85
N VAL A 103 -41.15 9.21 2.97
CA VAL A 103 -40.16 8.15 3.19
C VAL A 103 -40.81 6.76 3.16
N LEU A 104 -41.97 6.58 3.81
CA LEU A 104 -42.71 5.31 3.78
C LEU A 104 -43.16 4.96 2.36
N GLY A 105 -43.69 5.94 1.62
CA GLY A 105 -44.11 5.81 0.24
C GLY A 105 -42.96 5.48 -0.71
N THR A 106 -41.78 6.07 -0.53
CA THR A 106 -40.58 5.74 -1.29
C THR A 106 -40.10 4.31 -0.99
N VAL A 107 -40.07 3.89 0.28
CA VAL A 107 -39.64 2.53 0.66
C VAL A 107 -40.64 1.47 0.18
N LEU A 108 -41.94 1.70 0.36
CA LEU A 108 -42.99 0.81 -0.13
C LEU A 108 -43.03 0.77 -1.67
N GLY A 109 -42.93 1.93 -2.33
CA GLY A 109 -42.87 2.04 -3.80
C GLY A 109 -41.65 1.34 -4.39
N PHE A 110 -40.47 1.48 -3.75
CA PHE A 110 -39.27 0.76 -4.17
C PHE A 110 -39.43 -0.76 -4.03
N TYR A 111 -40.05 -1.24 -2.94
CA TYR A 111 -40.11 -2.66 -2.62
C TYR A 111 -41.26 -3.37 -3.38
N PHE A 112 -42.45 -2.79 -3.41
CA PHE A 112 -43.66 -3.38 -4.02
C PHE A 112 -43.92 -2.94 -5.46
N GLY A 113 -43.41 -1.78 -5.91
CA GLY A 113 -43.53 -1.31 -7.29
C GLY A 113 -42.85 -2.21 -8.33
N SER A 114 -42.09 -3.22 -7.88
CA SER A 114 -41.48 -4.25 -8.72
C SER A 114 -42.43 -5.36 -9.18
N ARG A 115 -43.70 -5.43 -8.72
CA ARG A 115 -44.56 -6.61 -8.93
C ARG A 115 -46.03 -6.43 -9.34
N THR A 116 -46.59 -5.22 -9.44
CA THR A 116 -48.00 -5.05 -9.83
C THR A 116 -48.19 -3.86 -10.76
N GLY A 117 -48.56 -4.13 -12.02
CA GLY A 117 -48.96 -3.11 -12.97
C GLY A 117 -50.48 -3.09 -13.18
N THR A 118 -51.09 -1.91 -13.07
CA THR A 118 -52.50 -1.68 -13.47
C THR A 118 -52.64 -0.27 -14.08
N LYS A 119 -53.48 -0.15 -15.10
CA LYS A 119 -53.32 0.85 -16.19
C LYS A 119 -53.72 2.30 -15.93
N GLU A 120 -54.21 2.67 -14.74
CA GLU A 120 -54.58 4.08 -14.47
C GLU A 120 -53.46 4.93 -13.85
N GLN A 121 -52.40 4.32 -13.32
CA GLN A 121 -51.22 5.07 -12.87
C GLN A 121 -50.40 5.65 -14.02
N GLU A 122 -50.52 5.10 -15.24
CA GLU A 122 -49.62 5.34 -16.39
C GLU A 122 -49.49 6.83 -16.78
N LYS A 123 -50.51 7.65 -16.51
CA LYS A 123 -50.50 9.09 -16.82
C LYS A 123 -49.82 9.96 -15.74
N VAL A 124 -49.96 9.62 -14.46
CA VAL A 124 -49.29 10.32 -13.34
C VAL A 124 -47.86 9.82 -13.18
N LEU A 125 -47.65 8.51 -13.36
CA LEU A 125 -46.32 7.94 -13.49
C LEU A 125 -45.58 8.55 -14.69
N GLY A 126 -46.25 8.84 -15.82
CA GLY A 126 -45.58 9.41 -17.00
C GLY A 126 -44.78 10.70 -16.74
N ASP A 127 -45.30 11.62 -15.91
CA ASP A 127 -44.58 12.87 -15.59
C ASP A 127 -43.67 12.75 -14.35
N GLN A 128 -44.01 11.90 -13.37
CA GLN A 128 -43.08 11.54 -12.29
C GLN A 128 -41.88 10.73 -12.81
N MET A 129 -42.06 9.85 -13.79
CA MET A 129 -41.00 9.04 -14.40
C MET A 129 -40.08 9.91 -15.24
N LYS A 130 -40.56 10.99 -15.88
CA LYS A 130 -39.71 11.98 -16.55
C LYS A 130 -38.87 12.80 -15.58
N THR A 131 -39.43 13.20 -14.44
CA THR A 131 -38.66 13.90 -13.39
C THR A 131 -37.66 12.96 -12.73
N ILE A 132 -38.06 11.73 -12.40
CA ILE A 132 -37.18 10.68 -11.87
C ILE A 132 -36.12 10.24 -12.89
N GLN A 133 -36.42 10.21 -14.21
CA GLN A 133 -35.39 10.01 -15.24
C GLN A 133 -34.45 11.21 -15.32
N GLY A 134 -34.96 12.45 -15.35
CA GLY A 134 -34.11 13.64 -15.34
C GLY A 134 -33.19 13.74 -14.12
N GLU A 135 -33.67 13.32 -12.94
CA GLU A 135 -32.85 13.22 -11.72
C GLU A 135 -31.89 12.03 -11.77
N ARG A 136 -32.33 10.86 -12.25
CA ARG A 136 -31.48 9.67 -12.42
C ARG A 136 -30.35 9.93 -13.41
N ASP A 137 -30.65 10.57 -14.54
CA ASP A 137 -29.68 10.85 -15.60
C ASP A 137 -28.67 11.90 -15.13
N ARG A 138 -29.08 12.87 -14.29
CA ARG A 138 -28.17 13.76 -13.55
C ARG A 138 -27.30 13.01 -12.56
N VAL A 139 -27.87 12.15 -11.71
CA VAL A 139 -27.10 11.36 -10.72
C VAL A 139 -26.15 10.37 -11.39
N VAL A 140 -26.52 9.82 -12.55
CA VAL A 140 -25.62 9.00 -13.38
C VAL A 140 -24.51 9.86 -13.97
N HIS A 141 -24.82 11.02 -14.56
CA HIS A 141 -23.79 11.96 -15.05
C HIS A 141 -22.82 12.42 -13.96
N ASP A 142 -23.31 12.83 -12.79
CA ASP A 142 -22.49 13.27 -11.66
C ASP A 142 -21.58 12.12 -11.17
N LYS A 143 -22.11 10.89 -11.14
CA LYS A 143 -21.34 9.70 -10.76
C LYS A 143 -20.28 9.34 -11.80
N GLU A 144 -20.62 9.33 -13.08
CA GLU A 144 -19.67 9.07 -14.17
C GLU A 144 -18.59 10.16 -14.26
N GLN A 145 -18.97 11.42 -14.05
CA GLN A 145 -18.03 12.54 -13.94
C GLN A 145 -17.09 12.35 -12.75
N SER A 146 -17.61 11.95 -11.58
CA SER A 146 -16.81 11.67 -10.38
C SER A 146 -15.86 10.48 -10.58
N GLU A 147 -16.29 9.41 -11.24
CA GLU A 147 -15.46 8.26 -11.58
C GLU A 147 -14.35 8.63 -12.58
N ALA A 148 -14.69 9.37 -13.64
CA ALA A 148 -13.72 9.87 -14.64
C ALA A 148 -12.69 10.82 -14.00
N LEU A 149 -13.14 11.78 -13.17
CA LEU A 149 -12.28 12.73 -12.48
C LEU A 149 -11.37 12.04 -11.45
N THR A 150 -11.87 11.01 -10.76
CA THR A 150 -11.07 10.13 -9.89
C THR A 150 -9.98 9.38 -10.66
N LEU A 151 -10.32 8.83 -11.84
CA LEU A 151 -9.39 8.09 -12.69
C LEU A 151 -8.30 9.01 -13.27
N ILE A 152 -8.68 10.17 -13.82
CA ILE A 152 -7.76 11.24 -14.26
C ILE A 152 -6.83 11.67 -13.12
N THR A 153 -7.35 11.86 -11.89
CA THR A 153 -6.53 12.25 -10.73
C THR A 153 -5.52 11.17 -10.33
N ARG A 154 -5.90 9.89 -10.41
CA ARG A 154 -4.98 8.76 -10.14
C ARG A 154 -3.88 8.67 -11.19
N ILE A 155 -4.23 8.81 -12.48
CA ILE A 155 -3.26 8.83 -13.58
C ILE A 155 -2.29 10.01 -13.42
N GLY A 156 -2.79 11.22 -13.15
CA GLY A 156 -1.95 12.40 -12.93
C GLY A 156 -0.90 12.22 -11.82
N LYS A 157 -1.29 11.58 -10.70
CA LYS A 157 -0.32 11.20 -9.64
C LYS A 157 0.69 10.16 -10.12
N GLY A 158 0.27 9.18 -10.91
CA GLY A 158 1.16 8.21 -11.55
C GLY A 158 2.18 8.85 -12.50
N ILE A 159 1.75 9.80 -13.33
CA ILE A 159 2.61 10.56 -14.25
C ILE A 159 3.64 11.39 -13.47
N ALA A 160 3.21 12.10 -12.42
CA ALA A 160 4.12 12.87 -11.56
C ALA A 160 5.20 11.97 -10.92
N LEU A 161 4.80 10.79 -10.43
CA LEU A 161 5.72 9.78 -9.93
C LEU A 161 6.67 9.26 -11.01
N SER A 162 6.18 8.98 -12.22
CA SER A 162 7.02 8.50 -13.32
C SER A 162 8.02 9.55 -13.80
N ARG A 163 7.64 10.83 -13.82
CA ARG A 163 8.59 11.95 -13.97
C ARG A 163 9.64 11.90 -12.87
N ALA A 164 9.21 11.77 -11.61
CA ALA A 164 10.11 11.74 -10.47
C ALA A 164 11.14 10.60 -10.53
N VAL A 165 10.79 9.46 -11.16
CA VAL A 165 11.69 8.34 -11.46
C VAL A 165 12.58 8.63 -12.67
N ILE A 166 12.03 9.15 -13.77
CA ILE A 166 12.78 9.48 -14.99
C ILE A 166 13.88 10.50 -14.72
N ASP A 167 13.62 11.53 -13.90
CA ASP A 167 14.65 12.53 -13.55
C ASP A 167 15.81 11.95 -12.71
N LEU A 168 15.68 10.73 -12.17
CA LEU A 168 16.76 10.02 -11.46
C LEU A 168 17.61 9.12 -12.38
N LEU A 169 17.11 8.76 -13.56
CA LEU A 169 17.82 7.89 -14.50
C LEU A 169 19.05 8.57 -15.14
N PRO A 170 19.96 7.85 -15.82
CA PRO A 170 21.04 8.47 -16.59
C PRO A 170 20.50 9.28 -17.78
N GLU A 171 21.33 10.15 -18.37
CA GLU A 171 20.86 11.15 -19.36
C GLU A 171 20.19 10.56 -20.61
N LYS A 172 20.70 9.42 -21.09
CA LYS A 172 20.23 8.76 -22.31
C LYS A 172 18.80 8.24 -22.12
N GLU A 173 18.52 7.66 -20.96
CA GLU A 173 17.23 7.14 -20.55
C GLU A 173 16.27 8.30 -20.20
N ARG A 174 16.78 9.35 -19.53
CA ARG A 174 16.05 10.61 -19.27
C ARG A 174 15.42 11.20 -20.53
N ALA A 175 16.19 11.28 -21.62
CA ALA A 175 15.72 11.87 -22.88
C ALA A 175 14.57 11.08 -23.53
N SER A 176 14.58 9.74 -23.41
CA SER A 176 13.47 8.89 -23.87
C SER A 176 12.25 9.01 -22.95
N GLY A 177 12.47 8.94 -21.64
CA GLY A 177 11.43 9.05 -20.62
C GLY A 177 10.68 10.38 -20.68
N ARG A 178 11.36 11.51 -20.88
CA ARG A 178 10.71 12.83 -20.98
C ARG A 178 9.69 12.91 -22.11
N ARG A 179 9.98 12.34 -23.29
CA ARG A 179 9.02 12.29 -24.41
C ARG A 179 7.78 11.44 -24.09
N ILE A 180 7.93 10.42 -23.25
CA ILE A 180 6.82 9.58 -22.79
C ILE A 180 5.96 10.38 -21.79
N ILE A 181 6.59 11.08 -20.83
CA ILE A 181 5.89 11.95 -19.88
C ILE A 181 5.14 13.07 -20.61
N GLU A 182 5.76 13.76 -21.57
CA GLU A 182 5.11 14.79 -22.38
C GLU A 182 3.87 14.26 -23.11
N LYS A 183 3.93 13.04 -23.68
CA LYS A 183 2.75 12.40 -24.30
C LYS A 183 1.66 12.10 -23.27
N LEU A 184 2.02 11.59 -22.10
CA LEU A 184 1.09 11.28 -21.02
C LEU A 184 0.41 12.55 -20.47
N GLU A 185 1.16 13.64 -20.28
CA GLU A 185 0.63 14.92 -19.83
C GLU A 185 -0.28 15.57 -20.86
N ASN A 186 0.15 15.66 -22.13
CA ASN A 186 -0.68 16.19 -23.22
C ASN A 186 -1.98 15.38 -23.38
N GLY A 187 -1.91 14.04 -23.29
CA GLY A 187 -3.09 13.18 -23.28
C GLY A 187 -3.99 13.41 -22.06
N MET A 188 -3.41 13.64 -20.88
CA MET A 188 -4.15 13.88 -19.65
C MET A 188 -4.83 15.25 -19.64
N ASP A 189 -4.19 16.30 -20.16
CA ASP A 189 -4.77 17.63 -20.30
C ASP A 189 -5.84 17.66 -21.41
N THR A 190 -5.68 16.85 -22.45
CA THR A 190 -6.76 16.57 -23.41
C THR A 190 -7.97 15.94 -22.72
N ALA A 191 -7.77 14.91 -21.88
CA ALA A 191 -8.86 14.26 -21.15
C ALA A 191 -9.54 15.20 -20.13
N LYS A 192 -8.79 16.04 -19.41
CA LYS A 192 -9.35 17.10 -18.55
C LYS A 192 -10.18 18.11 -19.35
N THR A 193 -9.70 18.51 -20.52
CA THR A 193 -10.39 19.47 -21.40
C THR A 193 -11.70 18.89 -21.91
N LEU A 194 -11.70 17.62 -22.36
CA LEU A 194 -12.91 16.90 -22.78
C LEU A 194 -13.92 16.73 -21.62
N LEU A 195 -13.44 16.53 -20.40
CA LEU A 195 -14.29 16.48 -19.20
C LEU A 195 -14.91 17.86 -18.92
N GLY A 196 -14.12 18.94 -19.04
CA GLY A 196 -14.56 20.32 -18.85
C GLY A 196 -15.55 20.82 -19.92
N THR A 197 -15.53 20.25 -21.12
CA THR A 197 -16.52 20.54 -22.18
C THR A 197 -17.75 19.62 -22.12
N GLY A 198 -17.85 18.75 -21.12
CA GLY A 198 -18.98 17.84 -20.91
C GLY A 198 -18.98 16.58 -21.78
N ASN A 199 -17.93 16.33 -22.57
CA ASN A 199 -17.83 15.14 -23.41
C ASN A 199 -17.25 13.95 -22.62
N MET A 200 -18.08 13.38 -21.74
CA MET A 200 -17.71 12.33 -20.79
C MET A 200 -17.13 11.07 -21.46
N GLU A 201 -17.72 10.63 -22.57
CA GLU A 201 -17.27 9.43 -23.29
C GLU A 201 -15.88 9.62 -23.89
N ALA A 202 -15.64 10.74 -24.57
CA ALA A 202 -14.32 11.06 -25.13
C ALA A 202 -13.28 11.26 -24.01
N ALA A 203 -13.65 11.91 -22.90
CA ALA A 203 -12.77 12.09 -21.74
C ALA A 203 -12.36 10.74 -21.13
N ARG A 204 -13.31 9.82 -20.96
CA ARG A 204 -13.07 8.46 -20.46
C ARG A 204 -12.19 7.64 -21.40
N ASN A 205 -12.48 7.65 -22.70
CA ASN A 205 -11.70 6.94 -23.71
C ASN A 205 -10.26 7.48 -23.78
N LYS A 206 -10.07 8.81 -23.72
CA LYS A 206 -8.74 9.42 -23.67
C LYS A 206 -8.00 9.09 -22.38
N ALA A 207 -8.68 9.09 -21.23
CA ALA A 207 -8.07 8.72 -19.96
C ALA A 207 -7.67 7.23 -19.91
N ALA A 208 -8.43 6.34 -20.57
CA ALA A 208 -8.06 4.94 -20.74
C ALA A 208 -6.81 4.77 -21.64
N GLU A 209 -6.75 5.46 -22.78
CA GLU A 209 -5.57 5.48 -23.66
C GLU A 209 -4.30 5.95 -22.91
N VAL A 210 -4.41 7.01 -22.11
CA VAL A 210 -3.31 7.52 -21.28
C VAL A 210 -2.95 6.52 -20.18
N PHE A 211 -3.92 5.82 -19.59
CA PHE A 211 -3.67 4.78 -18.59
C PHE A 211 -2.93 3.56 -19.17
N ASP A 212 -3.31 3.11 -20.37
CA ASP A 212 -2.61 2.00 -21.04
C ASP A 212 -1.19 2.40 -21.46
N LEU A 213 -1.01 3.58 -22.05
CA LEU A 213 0.32 4.12 -22.35
C LEU A 213 1.16 4.27 -21.07
N PHE A 214 0.55 4.69 -19.96
CA PHE A 214 1.22 4.78 -18.65
C PHE A 214 1.64 3.39 -18.15
N ARG A 215 0.75 2.40 -18.23
CA ARG A 215 0.97 1.02 -17.77
C ARG A 215 2.10 0.34 -18.54
N GLU A 216 2.16 0.54 -19.85
CA GLU A 216 3.22 -0.01 -20.72
C GLU A 216 4.55 0.72 -20.55
N ALA A 217 4.53 2.05 -20.45
CA ALA A 217 5.73 2.89 -20.46
C ALA A 217 6.22 3.33 -19.06
N ASN A 218 5.68 2.75 -17.98
CA ASN A 218 6.08 3.09 -16.61
C ASN A 218 7.56 2.73 -16.36
N PRO A 219 8.45 3.70 -16.10
CA PRO A 219 9.88 3.47 -15.91
C PRO A 219 10.17 2.61 -14.67
N ALA A 220 9.44 2.82 -13.57
CA ALA A 220 9.62 2.04 -12.34
C ALA A 220 9.21 0.58 -12.53
N ARG A 221 8.19 0.33 -13.35
CA ARG A 221 7.79 -1.03 -13.77
C ARG A 221 8.90 -1.71 -14.56
N GLY A 222 9.50 -1.01 -15.52
CA GLY A 222 10.63 -1.52 -16.30
C GLY A 222 11.85 -1.89 -15.44
N ILE A 223 12.21 -1.02 -14.48
CA ILE A 223 13.34 -1.23 -13.56
C ILE A 223 13.09 -2.44 -12.65
N VAL A 224 11.90 -2.55 -12.05
CA VAL A 224 11.53 -3.70 -11.22
C VAL A 224 11.49 -4.99 -12.03
N ALA A 225 10.96 -4.99 -13.25
CA ALA A 225 10.95 -6.16 -14.13
C ALA A 225 12.36 -6.63 -14.50
N LYS A 226 13.23 -5.68 -14.87
CA LYS A 226 14.64 -5.91 -15.17
C LYS A 226 15.38 -6.49 -13.95
N ALA A 227 15.16 -5.93 -12.76
CA ALA A 227 15.72 -6.44 -11.51
C ALA A 227 15.23 -7.85 -11.18
N ILE A 228 13.91 -8.13 -11.28
CA ILE A 228 13.37 -9.48 -11.08
C ILE A 228 14.07 -10.48 -12.01
N HIS A 229 14.16 -10.17 -13.30
CA HIS A 229 14.78 -11.06 -14.28
C HIS A 229 16.27 -11.29 -14.01
N ALA A 230 17.04 -10.23 -13.75
CA ALA A 230 18.47 -10.34 -13.45
C ALA A 230 18.72 -11.13 -12.16
N PHE A 231 18.01 -10.81 -11.08
CA PHE A 231 18.16 -11.49 -9.80
C PHE A 231 17.72 -12.96 -9.87
N SER A 232 16.66 -13.28 -10.64
CA SER A 232 16.23 -14.67 -10.89
C SER A 232 17.35 -15.51 -11.50
N ARG A 233 18.07 -14.94 -12.47
CA ARG A 233 19.16 -15.59 -13.18
C ARG A 233 20.36 -15.86 -12.26
N THR A 234 20.72 -14.88 -11.42
CA THR A 234 21.92 -14.94 -10.58
C THR A 234 21.73 -15.77 -9.31
N LEU A 235 20.54 -15.75 -8.71
CA LEU A 235 20.26 -16.44 -7.43
C LEU A 235 19.58 -17.80 -7.59
N GLY A 236 19.02 -18.06 -8.78
CA GLY A 236 18.18 -19.23 -9.03
C GLY A 236 16.90 -19.24 -8.19
N GLY A 237 16.23 -20.39 -8.14
CA GLY A 237 14.98 -20.56 -7.39
C GLY A 237 15.12 -20.61 -5.85
N VAL A 238 16.31 -20.37 -5.30
CA VAL A 238 16.58 -20.51 -3.85
C VAL A 238 16.10 -19.30 -3.04
N LEU A 239 16.13 -18.10 -3.63
CA LEU A 239 15.68 -16.86 -2.98
C LEU A 239 14.81 -16.03 -3.95
N PRO A 240 13.55 -15.72 -3.61
CA PRO A 240 12.66 -14.95 -4.49
C PRO A 240 13.14 -13.50 -4.73
N PRO A 241 13.37 -13.07 -5.99
CA PRO A 241 13.77 -11.70 -6.33
C PRO A 241 12.85 -10.61 -5.80
N VAL A 242 11.54 -10.85 -5.86
CA VAL A 242 10.47 -9.97 -5.36
C VAL A 242 10.71 -9.60 -3.91
N ALA A 243 11.10 -10.59 -3.10
CA ALA A 243 11.33 -10.40 -1.70
C ALA A 243 12.64 -9.60 -1.48
N ILE A 244 13.69 -9.79 -2.29
CA ILE A 244 14.97 -9.05 -2.14
C ILE A 244 14.74 -7.57 -2.44
N ILE A 245 14.01 -7.26 -3.51
CA ILE A 245 13.57 -5.90 -3.84
C ILE A 245 12.78 -5.30 -2.67
N THR A 246 11.88 -6.09 -2.07
CA THR A 246 11.08 -5.68 -0.91
C THR A 246 11.93 -5.42 0.33
N ALA A 247 12.95 -6.23 0.61
CA ALA A 247 13.82 -6.06 1.77
C ALA A 247 14.80 -4.89 1.58
N VAL A 248 15.45 -4.78 0.41
CA VAL A 248 16.34 -3.66 0.07
C VAL A 248 15.62 -2.31 0.17
N ALA A 249 14.44 -2.20 -0.45
CA ALA A 249 13.62 -1.00 -0.36
C ALA A 249 13.00 -0.79 1.03
N GLY A 250 12.50 -1.87 1.65
CA GLY A 250 11.74 -1.85 2.90
C GLY A 250 12.59 -1.49 4.12
N ILE A 251 13.78 -2.07 4.25
CA ILE A 251 14.77 -1.71 5.28
C ILE A 251 15.30 -0.30 4.99
N GLY A 252 15.63 -0.01 3.73
CA GLY A 252 16.20 1.28 3.32
C GLY A 252 15.35 2.49 3.67
N VAL A 253 14.01 2.39 3.64
CA VAL A 253 13.13 3.52 4.04
C VAL A 253 12.79 3.57 5.53
N LYS A 254 13.15 2.55 6.32
CA LYS A 254 12.97 2.52 7.77
C LYS A 254 14.21 3.00 8.52
N LEU A 255 15.40 2.75 7.97
CA LEU A 255 16.65 3.28 8.51
C LEU A 255 16.78 4.78 8.25
N SER A 256 17.56 5.47 9.09
CA SER A 256 17.85 6.89 8.95
C SER A 256 19.29 7.20 9.39
N GLY A 257 19.75 8.43 9.16
CA GLY A 257 21.08 8.88 9.63
C GLY A 257 22.24 7.99 9.14
N VAL A 258 23.15 7.65 10.06
CA VAL A 258 24.35 6.83 9.78
C VAL A 258 23.98 5.40 9.39
N ALA A 259 23.01 4.78 10.07
CA ALA A 259 22.49 3.45 9.77
C ALA A 259 22.07 3.31 8.30
N TYR A 260 21.33 4.30 7.78
CA TYR A 260 20.95 4.33 6.37
C TYR A 260 22.15 4.44 5.41
N GLN A 261 23.18 5.23 5.76
CA GLN A 261 24.38 5.33 4.91
C GLN A 261 25.20 4.05 4.91
N LYS A 262 25.34 3.38 6.08
CA LYS A 262 25.97 2.06 6.19
C LYS A 262 25.20 1.02 5.39
N TRP A 263 23.87 1.00 5.50
CA TRP A 263 23.00 0.13 4.70
C TRP A 263 23.22 0.36 3.21
N LYS A 264 23.10 1.62 2.75
CA LYS A 264 23.31 1.99 1.34
C LYS A 264 24.69 1.55 0.83
N ALA A 265 25.76 1.82 1.59
CA ALA A 265 27.11 1.39 1.23
C ALA A 265 27.23 -0.14 1.18
N ARG A 266 26.57 -0.86 2.09
CA ARG A 266 26.55 -2.34 2.11
C ARG A 266 25.79 -2.94 0.93
N ILE A 267 24.68 -2.33 0.52
CA ILE A 267 23.89 -2.77 -0.64
C ILE A 267 24.62 -2.48 -1.96
N LEU A 268 25.27 -1.32 -2.09
CA LEU A 268 25.92 -0.87 -3.32
C LEU A 268 27.41 -1.26 -3.42
N HIS A 269 27.94 -2.01 -2.45
CA HIS A 269 29.37 -2.33 -2.32
C HIS A 269 30.28 -1.08 -2.38
N LEU A 270 29.79 0.06 -1.88
CA LEU A 270 30.60 1.28 -1.79
C LEU A 270 31.71 1.10 -0.73
N PRO A 271 32.87 1.76 -0.88
CA PRO A 271 33.90 1.77 0.13
C PRO A 271 33.38 2.29 1.48
N PHE A 272 33.96 1.78 2.57
CA PHE A 272 33.66 2.20 3.93
C PHE A 272 34.85 2.99 4.51
N PRO A 273 35.08 4.26 4.10
CA PRO A 273 36.15 5.07 4.67
C PRO A 273 35.80 5.42 6.14
N PRO A 274 36.64 5.03 7.13
CA PRO A 274 36.32 5.22 8.55
C PRO A 274 36.09 6.67 8.99
N SER A 275 36.56 7.65 8.19
CA SER A 275 36.35 9.08 8.40
C SER A 275 34.95 9.59 8.00
N VAL A 276 34.20 8.83 7.20
CA VAL A 276 32.84 9.21 6.73
C VAL A 276 31.78 8.22 7.22
N LEU A 277 32.12 6.92 7.24
CA LEU A 277 31.29 5.84 7.73
C LEU A 277 32.06 5.10 8.84
N PRO A 278 32.18 5.69 10.05
CA PRO A 278 32.90 5.06 11.15
C PRO A 278 32.19 3.77 11.56
N LEU A 279 32.93 2.65 11.60
CA LEU A 279 32.44 1.36 12.08
C LEU A 279 32.78 1.20 13.57
N GLU A 280 31.93 0.49 14.31
CA GLU A 280 32.25 0.16 15.69
C GLU A 280 33.46 -0.78 15.78
N VAL A 281 34.34 -0.51 16.77
CA VAL A 281 35.49 -1.38 17.04
C VAL A 281 35.00 -2.54 17.90
N VAL A 282 35.04 -3.73 17.32
CA VAL A 282 34.53 -4.95 17.95
C VAL A 282 35.62 -5.70 18.74
N ASP A 283 35.20 -6.57 19.66
CA ASP A 283 36.12 -7.42 20.44
C ASP A 283 36.74 -8.55 19.58
N ALA A 284 37.74 -9.24 20.12
CA ALA A 284 38.46 -10.29 19.40
C ALA A 284 37.58 -11.45 18.87
N ASN A 285 36.48 -11.80 19.55
CA ASN A 285 35.60 -12.89 19.09
C ASN A 285 34.73 -12.44 17.92
N THR A 286 34.16 -11.24 18.01
CA THR A 286 33.41 -10.63 16.92
C THR A 286 34.32 -10.31 15.73
N GLY A 287 35.56 -9.87 15.99
CA GLY A 287 36.60 -9.68 15.00
C GLY A 287 36.98 -10.96 14.26
N LEU A 288 37.09 -12.08 14.97
CA LEU A 288 37.27 -13.41 14.37
C LEU A 288 36.09 -13.77 13.43
N VAL A 289 34.85 -13.43 13.78
CA VAL A 289 33.70 -13.63 12.88
C VAL A 289 33.82 -12.77 11.61
N VAL A 290 34.26 -11.51 11.70
CA VAL A 290 34.52 -10.67 10.51
C VAL A 290 35.61 -11.28 9.62
N PHE A 291 36.73 -11.74 10.20
CA PHE A 291 37.78 -12.44 9.46
C PHE A 291 37.24 -13.68 8.75
N LEU A 292 36.53 -14.57 9.46
CA LEU A 292 36.01 -15.82 8.91
C LEU A 292 34.97 -15.61 7.78
N ASN A 293 34.27 -14.47 7.78
CA ASN A 293 33.32 -14.08 6.74
C ASN A 293 33.96 -13.29 5.57
N SER A 294 35.25 -12.97 5.64
CA SER A 294 36.00 -12.22 4.61
C SER A 294 37.03 -13.14 3.94
N PRO A 295 36.66 -13.88 2.87
CA PRO A 295 37.52 -14.84 2.20
C PRO A 295 38.98 -14.42 2.01
N ARG A 296 39.25 -13.20 1.51
CA ARG A 296 40.63 -12.76 1.25
C ARG A 296 41.44 -12.68 2.53
N PHE A 297 40.93 -11.94 3.52
CA PHE A 297 41.63 -11.78 4.80
C PHE A 297 41.68 -13.10 5.60
N LYS A 298 40.67 -13.96 5.48
CA LYS A 298 40.68 -15.30 6.07
C LYS A 298 41.83 -16.16 5.54
N GLU A 299 42.08 -16.12 4.23
CA GLU A 299 43.15 -16.87 3.59
C GLU A 299 44.52 -16.27 3.93
N THR A 300 44.66 -14.94 3.83
CA THR A 300 45.89 -14.21 4.15
C THR A 300 46.36 -14.35 5.61
N PHE A 301 45.43 -14.39 6.57
CA PHE A 301 45.71 -14.47 8.01
C PHE A 301 45.37 -15.84 8.61
N LEU A 302 45.19 -16.87 7.76
CA LEU A 302 44.86 -18.23 8.21
C LEU A 302 45.80 -18.78 9.29
N PRO A 303 47.14 -18.56 9.28
CA PRO A 303 48.03 -19.04 10.33
C PRO A 303 47.69 -18.47 11.72
N GLU A 304 47.45 -17.16 11.82
CA GLU A 304 47.10 -16.48 13.07
C GLU A 304 45.71 -16.90 13.57
N LEU A 305 44.75 -17.06 12.65
CA LEU A 305 43.40 -17.54 12.97
C LEU A 305 43.41 -18.99 13.45
N GLN A 306 44.24 -19.87 12.87
CA GLN A 306 44.42 -21.27 13.31
C GLN A 306 45.17 -21.38 14.65
N ALA A 307 46.11 -20.47 14.91
CA ALA A 307 46.79 -20.36 16.20
C ALA A 307 45.88 -19.82 17.32
N ASN A 308 44.69 -19.30 16.97
CA ASN A 308 43.78 -18.58 17.87
C ASN A 308 44.49 -17.39 18.56
N ASP A 309 45.31 -16.66 17.80
CA ASP A 309 46.02 -15.47 18.27
C ASP A 309 45.05 -14.30 18.45
N ARG A 310 44.52 -14.17 19.66
CA ARG A 310 43.54 -13.15 20.04
C ARG A 310 44.13 -11.74 20.07
N ASP A 311 45.40 -11.61 20.41
CA ASP A 311 46.08 -10.32 20.50
C ASP A 311 46.32 -9.76 19.08
N PHE A 312 46.71 -10.62 18.14
CA PHE A 312 46.74 -10.28 16.72
C PHE A 312 45.34 -9.89 16.21
N VAL A 313 44.31 -10.73 16.42
CA VAL A 313 42.96 -10.47 15.89
C VAL A 313 42.41 -9.14 16.42
N GLN A 314 42.55 -8.86 17.72
CA GLN A 314 42.10 -7.60 18.32
C GLN A 314 42.84 -6.38 17.74
N SER A 315 44.16 -6.49 17.57
CA SER A 315 44.98 -5.40 17.02
C SER A 315 44.64 -5.13 15.56
N ALA A 316 44.59 -6.17 14.73
CA ALA A 316 44.28 -6.07 13.30
C ALA A 316 42.85 -5.54 13.05
N VAL A 317 41.85 -5.96 13.84
CA VAL A 317 40.48 -5.41 13.78
C VAL A 317 40.48 -3.91 14.10
N HIS A 318 41.19 -3.49 15.14
CA HIS A 318 41.30 -2.07 15.49
C HIS A 318 41.96 -1.26 14.36
N GLU A 319 43.01 -1.79 13.74
CA GLU A 319 43.70 -1.15 12.61
C GLU A 319 42.83 -1.05 11.35
N PHE A 320 42.16 -2.15 10.96
CA PHE A 320 41.38 -2.20 9.72
C PHE A 320 40.07 -1.40 9.81
N LEU A 321 39.42 -1.35 10.98
CA LEU A 321 38.15 -0.64 11.15
C LEU A 321 38.31 0.84 11.53
N ARG A 322 39.46 1.26 12.09
CA ARG A 322 39.70 2.67 12.47
C ARG A 322 40.46 3.46 11.41
N THR A 323 40.64 4.72 11.77
CA THR A 323 41.19 5.89 11.06
C THR A 323 42.63 5.77 10.53
N GLU A 324 43.22 4.57 10.44
CA GLU A 324 44.48 4.43 9.68
C GLU A 324 44.21 4.62 8.18
N GLU A 325 45.04 5.42 7.52
CA GLU A 325 44.96 5.61 6.08
C GLU A 325 45.36 4.31 5.37
N THR A 326 44.69 3.98 4.25
CA THR A 326 44.96 2.77 3.47
C THR A 326 46.44 2.62 3.10
N GLU A 327 47.17 3.72 2.92
CA GLU A 327 48.63 3.75 2.70
C GLU A 327 49.46 3.26 3.90
N SER A 328 49.04 3.56 5.13
CA SER A 328 49.74 3.10 6.34
C SER A 328 49.54 1.61 6.57
N LEU A 329 48.31 1.12 6.36
CA LEU A 329 47.98 -0.30 6.40
C LEU A 329 48.69 -1.06 5.27
N TRP A 330 48.67 -0.56 4.03
CA TRP A 330 49.38 -1.17 2.91
C TRP A 330 50.88 -1.32 3.20
N LYS A 331 51.55 -0.28 3.70
CA LYS A 331 52.97 -0.37 4.08
C LYS A 331 53.27 -1.46 5.13
N ARG A 332 52.33 -1.72 6.05
CA ARG A 332 52.45 -2.73 7.12
C ARG A 332 52.16 -4.15 6.61
N TYR A 333 51.17 -4.31 5.73
CA TYR A 333 50.62 -5.61 5.35
C TYR A 333 50.98 -6.07 3.93
N ARG A 334 51.62 -5.25 3.08
CA ARG A 334 51.96 -5.57 1.67
C ARG A 334 52.65 -6.93 1.44
N GLU A 335 53.40 -7.44 2.40
CA GLU A 335 54.15 -8.70 2.28
C GLU A 335 53.24 -9.94 2.46
N ARG A 336 51.95 -9.71 2.72
CA ARG A 336 50.91 -10.73 2.94
C ARG A 336 49.89 -10.83 1.78
N PHE A 337 49.96 -9.95 0.79
CA PHE A 337 49.01 -9.86 -0.33
C PHE A 337 49.74 -9.84 -1.68
N ASP A 338 49.11 -10.39 -2.72
CA ASP A 338 49.73 -10.49 -4.05
C ASP A 338 49.88 -9.14 -4.76
N SER A 339 48.95 -8.21 -4.49
CA SER A 339 48.99 -6.85 -5.03
C SER A 339 48.31 -5.84 -4.10
N ARG A 340 48.44 -4.57 -4.45
CA ARG A 340 47.74 -3.49 -3.74
C ARG A 340 46.22 -3.59 -3.93
N GLU A 341 45.77 -3.89 -5.15
CA GLU A 341 44.36 -4.06 -5.47
C GLU A 341 43.73 -5.23 -4.71
N ASP A 342 44.48 -6.32 -4.52
CA ASP A 342 44.06 -7.46 -3.69
C ASP A 342 43.89 -7.07 -2.22
N PHE A 343 44.86 -6.35 -1.65
CA PHE A 343 44.76 -5.80 -0.29
C PHE A 343 43.57 -4.83 -0.14
N GLU A 344 43.40 -3.88 -1.06
CA GLU A 344 42.31 -2.89 -1.01
C GLU A 344 40.93 -3.58 -1.15
N ALA A 345 40.81 -4.57 -2.05
CA ALA A 345 39.59 -5.37 -2.18
C ALA A 345 39.28 -6.19 -0.91
N GLY A 346 40.30 -6.77 -0.27
CA GLY A 346 40.16 -7.49 1.00
C GLY A 346 39.81 -6.57 2.18
N LEU A 347 40.37 -5.35 2.22
CA LEU A 347 40.06 -4.37 3.26
C LEU A 347 38.62 -3.86 3.15
N ASP A 348 38.15 -3.58 1.94
CA ASP A 348 36.76 -3.20 1.71
C ASP A 348 35.79 -4.37 1.96
N GLU A 349 36.17 -5.62 1.67
CA GLU A 349 35.42 -6.83 2.05
C GLU A 349 35.30 -6.97 3.57
N PHE A 350 36.41 -6.83 4.28
CA PHE A 350 36.46 -6.87 5.75
C PHE A 350 35.55 -5.80 6.37
N ARG A 351 35.63 -4.56 5.86
CA ARG A 351 34.79 -3.44 6.32
C ARG A 351 33.31 -3.64 5.98
N ARG A 352 32.97 -4.17 4.79
CA ARG A 352 31.58 -4.55 4.44
C ARG A 352 31.01 -5.60 5.38
N ASN A 353 31.81 -6.56 5.81
CA ASN A 353 31.37 -7.61 6.74
C ASN A 353 31.23 -7.10 8.18
N ALA A 354 32.15 -6.27 8.66
CA ALA A 354 31.99 -5.57 9.94
C ALA A 354 30.72 -4.69 9.95
N ALA A 355 30.48 -3.92 8.88
CA ALA A 355 29.26 -3.12 8.73
C ALA A 355 27.99 -3.98 8.70
N ALA A 356 28.02 -5.17 8.11
CA ALA A 356 26.87 -6.08 8.11
C ALA A 356 26.53 -6.62 9.51
N LEU A 357 27.54 -6.90 10.34
CA LEU A 357 27.32 -7.29 11.74
C LEU A 357 26.73 -6.14 12.57
N GLU A 358 27.24 -4.93 12.41
CA GLU A 358 26.74 -3.73 13.11
C GLU A 358 25.29 -3.41 12.69
N LEU A 359 25.02 -3.41 11.38
CA LEU A 359 23.65 -3.27 10.84
C LEU A 359 22.71 -4.37 11.32
N GLY A 360 23.22 -5.57 11.60
CA GLY A 360 22.44 -6.67 12.18
C GLY A 360 21.96 -6.42 13.62
N GLN A 361 22.53 -5.43 14.32
CA GLN A 361 22.06 -4.97 15.63
C GLN A 361 21.06 -3.80 15.52
N GLU A 362 21.19 -2.96 14.49
CA GLU A 362 20.28 -1.84 14.23
C GLU A 362 19.00 -2.24 13.47
N ILE A 363 19.06 -3.28 12.63
CA ILE A 363 17.94 -3.78 11.84
C ILE A 363 17.15 -4.79 12.68
N ASP A 364 15.90 -4.43 12.97
CA ASP A 364 14.90 -5.32 13.55
C ASP A 364 14.79 -6.64 12.74
N PRO A 365 14.99 -7.82 13.37
CA PRO A 365 14.95 -9.12 12.71
C PRO A 365 13.66 -9.38 11.92
N GLU A 366 12.52 -8.80 12.32
CA GLU A 366 11.25 -8.95 11.58
C GLU A 366 11.35 -8.40 10.14
N TRP A 367 12.19 -7.38 9.91
CA TRP A 367 12.31 -6.74 8.59
C TRP A 367 13.06 -7.61 7.57
N ALA A 368 13.77 -8.63 8.04
CA ALA A 368 14.46 -9.64 7.23
C ALA A 368 13.97 -11.08 7.51
N ALA A 369 12.85 -11.25 8.22
CA ALA A 369 12.32 -12.56 8.58
C ALA A 369 11.96 -13.41 7.36
N ASP A 370 11.32 -12.80 6.35
CA ASP A 370 10.98 -13.43 5.05
C ASP A 370 12.24 -13.89 4.27
N PHE A 371 13.43 -13.41 4.64
CA PHE A 371 14.72 -13.82 4.11
C PHE A 371 15.42 -14.92 4.92
N GLY A 372 14.90 -15.24 6.10
CA GLY A 372 15.62 -16.03 7.09
C GLY A 372 16.83 -15.29 7.68
N GLY A 373 16.75 -13.95 7.80
CA GLY A 373 17.72 -13.11 8.50
C GLY A 373 18.56 -12.20 7.60
N ILE A 374 19.17 -11.19 8.23
CA ILE A 374 20.01 -10.17 7.57
C ILE A 374 21.21 -10.79 6.84
N GLU A 375 21.83 -11.82 7.44
CA GLU A 375 23.00 -12.52 6.89
C GLU A 375 22.71 -13.14 5.51
N LYS A 376 21.56 -13.81 5.37
CA LYS A 376 21.13 -14.42 4.11
C LYS A 376 20.82 -13.37 3.04
N LEU A 377 20.23 -12.25 3.45
CA LEU A 377 19.99 -11.12 2.56
C LEU A 377 21.32 -10.53 2.07
N THR A 378 22.27 -10.25 2.96
CA THR A 378 23.60 -9.74 2.57
C THR A 378 24.38 -10.70 1.68
N ALA A 379 24.36 -12.00 1.99
CA ALA A 379 25.00 -13.03 1.14
C ALA A 379 24.32 -13.16 -0.24
N ALA A 380 23.01 -12.91 -0.34
CA ALA A 380 22.33 -12.84 -1.63
C ALA A 380 22.76 -11.60 -2.43
N ILE A 381 22.86 -10.44 -1.77
CA ILE A 381 23.36 -9.20 -2.38
C ILE A 381 24.79 -9.38 -2.92
N ASP A 382 25.67 -10.06 -2.18
CA ASP A 382 27.05 -10.31 -2.63
C ASP A 382 27.09 -11.18 -3.90
N ARG A 383 26.17 -12.15 -4.03
CA ARG A 383 25.99 -12.91 -5.28
C ARG A 383 25.45 -12.05 -6.41
N LEU A 384 24.57 -11.08 -6.14
CA LEU A 384 24.11 -10.12 -7.15
C LEU A 384 25.25 -9.22 -7.64
N HIS A 385 26.19 -8.83 -6.77
CA HIS A 385 27.37 -8.04 -7.15
C HIS A 385 28.38 -8.81 -8.01
N ALA A 386 28.39 -10.14 -7.92
CA ALA A 386 29.24 -11.01 -8.74
C ALA A 386 28.76 -11.17 -10.21
N ASP A 387 27.57 -10.68 -10.56
CA ASP A 387 27.06 -10.64 -11.94
C ASP A 387 26.79 -9.17 -12.36
N ASP A 388 27.45 -8.70 -13.41
CA ASP A 388 27.38 -7.29 -13.81
C ASP A 388 25.96 -6.80 -14.15
N ALA A 389 25.09 -7.67 -14.67
CA ALA A 389 23.73 -7.30 -15.04
C ALA A 389 22.81 -7.21 -13.80
N ALA A 390 22.98 -8.11 -12.84
CA ALA A 390 22.35 -8.05 -11.52
C ALA A 390 22.84 -6.85 -10.72
N ARG A 391 24.15 -6.58 -10.68
CA ARG A 391 24.72 -5.38 -10.03
C ARG A 391 24.11 -4.10 -10.60
N ALA A 392 24.17 -3.91 -11.92
CA ALA A 392 23.61 -2.72 -12.56
C ALA A 392 22.10 -2.55 -12.32
N SER A 393 21.35 -3.64 -12.17
CA SER A 393 19.92 -3.59 -11.84
C SER A 393 19.66 -3.29 -10.35
N LEU A 394 20.55 -3.71 -9.45
CA LEU A 394 20.51 -3.35 -8.03
C LEU A 394 20.85 -1.87 -7.81
N ASP A 395 21.86 -1.36 -8.51
CA ASP A 395 22.25 0.05 -8.47
C ASP A 395 21.09 0.96 -8.93
N GLU A 396 20.49 0.63 -10.08
CA GLU A 396 19.33 1.34 -10.64
C GLU A 396 18.11 1.28 -9.72
N LEU A 397 17.85 0.13 -9.09
CA LEU A 397 16.80 -0.04 -8.08
C LEU A 397 17.01 0.86 -6.86
N VAL A 398 18.19 0.84 -6.26
CA VAL A 398 18.51 1.62 -5.05
C VAL A 398 18.46 3.11 -5.35
N MET A 399 18.96 3.55 -6.50
CA MET A 399 18.88 4.94 -6.95
C MET A 399 17.44 5.45 -7.04
N VAL A 400 16.51 4.63 -7.56
CA VAL A 400 15.09 4.97 -7.60
C VAL A 400 14.45 4.97 -6.21
N VAL A 401 14.74 3.96 -5.37
CA VAL A 401 14.27 3.90 -3.97
C VAL A 401 14.70 5.14 -3.20
N GLU A 402 15.98 5.51 -3.26
CA GLU A 402 16.54 6.69 -2.59
C GLU A 402 15.93 7.99 -3.11
N GLY A 403 15.88 8.18 -4.42
CA GLY A 403 15.36 9.42 -5.00
C GLY A 403 13.85 9.61 -4.79
N LEU A 404 13.07 8.53 -4.69
CA LEU A 404 11.66 8.58 -4.29
C LEU A 404 11.52 8.89 -2.79
N HIS A 405 12.31 8.23 -1.93
CA HIS A 405 12.31 8.48 -0.49
C HIS A 405 12.67 9.93 -0.16
N ARG A 406 13.72 10.48 -0.80
CA ARG A 406 14.13 11.90 -0.68
C ARG A 406 13.05 12.89 -1.13
N LYS A 407 12.15 12.49 -2.05
CA LYS A 407 11.00 13.29 -2.51
C LYS A 407 9.76 13.13 -1.61
N GLY A 408 9.82 12.33 -0.56
CA GLY A 408 8.70 12.05 0.34
C GLY A 408 7.65 11.10 -0.23
N GLU A 409 7.97 10.39 -1.32
CA GLU A 409 7.02 9.49 -1.99
C GLU A 409 6.86 8.17 -1.21
N PRO A 410 5.67 7.53 -1.23
CA PRO A 410 5.37 6.33 -0.44
C PRO A 410 5.98 5.07 -1.07
N VAL A 411 7.31 4.96 -1.06
CA VAL A 411 8.12 3.92 -1.73
C VAL A 411 7.57 2.51 -1.54
N GLN A 412 7.28 2.08 -0.31
CA GLN A 412 6.72 0.73 -0.05
C GLN A 412 5.37 0.50 -0.76
N SER A 413 4.48 1.51 -0.82
CA SER A 413 3.21 1.39 -1.54
C SER A 413 3.39 1.35 -3.06
N ILE A 414 4.43 2.01 -3.57
CA ILE A 414 4.77 2.05 -4.99
C ILE A 414 5.33 0.69 -5.41
N PHE A 415 6.39 0.23 -4.75
CA PHE A 415 7.04 -1.04 -5.07
C PHE A 415 6.11 -2.24 -4.85
N SER A 416 5.33 -2.28 -3.77
CA SER A 416 4.37 -3.39 -3.56
C SER A 416 3.25 -3.47 -4.62
N LYS A 417 2.86 -2.35 -5.25
CA LYS A 417 1.94 -2.37 -6.40
C LYS A 417 2.63 -2.87 -7.66
N ILE A 418 3.81 -2.33 -7.98
CA ILE A 418 4.58 -2.74 -9.16
C ILE A 418 4.93 -4.24 -9.08
N LEU A 419 5.37 -4.72 -7.92
CA LEU A 419 5.68 -6.14 -7.71
C LEU A 419 4.46 -7.03 -7.95
N LYS A 420 3.24 -6.62 -7.57
CA LYS A 420 1.99 -7.35 -7.88
C LYS A 420 1.60 -7.35 -9.36
N GLU A 421 2.14 -6.43 -10.17
CA GLU A 421 1.87 -6.35 -11.61
C GLU A 421 2.92 -7.08 -12.48
N VAL A 422 4.07 -7.41 -11.88
CA VAL A 422 5.28 -7.87 -12.59
C VAL A 422 5.76 -9.24 -12.10
N ALA A 423 5.48 -9.61 -10.85
CA ALA A 423 5.66 -10.98 -10.38
C ALA A 423 4.57 -11.89 -10.99
N PRO A 424 4.94 -13.08 -11.51
CA PRO A 424 4.00 -14.07 -12.03
C PRO A 424 3.21 -14.80 -10.92
#